data_AF-A0A7K0DLX9-F1
#
_entry.id   AF-A0A7K0DLX9-F1
#
_cell.length_a   1.000
_cell.length_b   1.000
_cell.length_c   1.000
_cell.angle_alpha   90.00
_cell.angle_beta   90.00
_cell.angle_gamma   90.00
#
_symmetry.space_group_name_H-M   'P 1'
#
loop_
_entity.id
_entity.type
_entity.pdbx_description
1 polymer ?
#
loop_
_entity_poly.entity_id
_entity_poly.type
_entity_poly.pdbx_seq_one_letter_code
_entity_poly.pdbx_strand_id
1 'polypeptide(L)'
;MFESASRAAADAAHLISDALAKAGRTVAGNVRRFGRSTSEHANLLRAHEAESAIRHRNTLFRNENPETRSVPGVEQHTDAPLPLPEGAVHARVAETGWNTDPITLRSHITDAGTVIPPRSLSEGTFGAPAQFDGLFTSRAGLTELFRMNIEGGVRLDRLEPRTPINPHFNCHGYTFSREGEAGWLAGRRVEDILSDNGFRRLSETDAPVPGDVVIYRNSDSVITHSGVVADANSAEVHVDSKQGPLSVVRHRLTEVTGMYGSDVSIYRTERPDGRFLTPVRNSTETAPPWPPTPPPEP
;
A
#
# COMPACT_ATOMS: atom_id res chain seq x y z
N MET A 1 26.51 59.54 25.17
CA MET A 1 25.59 58.40 25.40
C MET A 1 24.86 57.97 24.13
N PHE A 2 24.27 58.87 23.33
CA PHE A 2 23.55 58.52 22.09
C PHE A 2 24.39 57.83 21.00
N GLU A 3 25.66 58.20 20.82
CA GLU A 3 26.53 57.57 19.80
C GLU A 3 26.87 56.10 20.10
N SER A 4 26.91 55.72 21.38
CA SER A 4 27.20 54.33 21.79
C SER A 4 26.01 53.40 21.51
N ALA A 5 24.80 53.87 21.80
CA ALA A 5 23.57 53.13 21.53
C ALA A 5 23.33 52.93 20.01
N SER A 6 23.67 53.93 19.19
CA SER A 6 23.55 53.85 17.73
C SER A 6 24.48 52.81 17.12
N ARG A 7 25.74 52.73 17.58
CA ARG A 7 26.70 51.70 17.13
C ARG A 7 26.26 50.30 17.54
N ALA A 8 25.82 50.12 18.78
CA ALA A 8 25.34 48.82 19.25
C ALA A 8 24.12 48.31 18.45
N ALA A 9 23.22 49.20 18.04
CA ALA A 9 22.08 48.85 17.20
C ALA A 9 22.51 48.49 15.76
N ALA A 10 23.50 49.19 15.20
CA ALA A 10 24.04 48.88 13.87
C ALA A 10 24.76 47.52 13.85
N ASP A 11 25.54 47.21 14.89
CA ASP A 11 26.24 45.93 15.02
C ASP A 11 25.25 44.76 15.17
N ALA A 12 24.18 44.95 15.96
CA ALA A 12 23.12 43.95 16.11
C ALA A 12 22.37 43.70 14.80
N ALA A 13 22.07 44.75 14.03
CA ALA A 13 21.43 44.62 12.72
C ALA A 13 22.32 43.87 11.71
N HIS A 14 23.63 44.11 11.76
CA HIS A 14 24.59 43.41 10.90
C HIS A 14 24.67 41.92 11.24
N LEU A 15 24.69 41.56 12.53
CA LEU A 15 24.70 40.17 12.99
C LEU A 15 23.43 39.40 12.59
N ILE A 16 22.26 40.05 12.68
CA ILE A 16 20.99 39.46 12.25
C ILE A 16 20.98 39.25 10.73
N SER A 17 21.43 40.24 9.95
CA SER A 17 21.53 40.14 8.49
C SER A 17 22.46 38.98 8.07
N ASP A 18 23.62 38.86 8.71
CA ASP A 18 24.57 37.77 8.43
C ASP A 18 24.02 36.39 8.80
N ALA A 19 23.29 36.29 9.92
CA ALA A 19 22.63 35.06 10.34
C ALA A 19 21.54 34.63 9.34
N LEU A 20 20.71 35.58 8.87
CA LEU A 20 19.69 35.34 7.86
C LEU A 20 20.30 34.96 6.50
N ALA A 21 21.38 35.62 6.10
CA ALA A 21 22.10 35.29 4.87
C ALA A 21 22.74 33.88 4.95
N LYS A 22 23.27 33.49 6.11
CA LYS A 22 23.80 32.14 6.34
C LYS A 22 22.69 31.09 6.31
N ALA A 23 21.55 31.36 6.95
CA ALA A 23 20.39 30.48 6.90
C ALA A 23 19.85 30.31 5.47
N GLY A 24 19.74 31.41 4.72
CA GLY A 24 19.32 31.40 3.31
C GLY A 24 20.27 30.59 2.42
N ARG A 25 21.59 30.68 2.64
CA ARG A 25 22.58 29.85 1.92
C ARG A 25 22.46 28.37 2.28
N THR A 26 22.18 28.02 3.53
CA THR A 26 21.94 26.63 3.95
C THR A 26 20.68 26.06 3.32
N VAL A 27 19.57 26.81 3.32
CA VAL A 27 18.32 26.40 2.68
C VAL A 27 18.50 26.26 1.17
N ALA A 28 19.14 27.22 0.49
CA ALA A 28 19.43 27.14 -0.94
C ALA A 28 20.45 26.03 -1.29
N GLY A 29 21.33 25.67 -0.37
CA GLY A 29 22.23 24.52 -0.48
C GLY A 29 21.48 23.20 -0.39
N ASN A 30 20.57 23.07 0.58
CA ASN A 30 19.71 21.90 0.74
C ASN A 30 18.75 21.75 -0.45
N VAL A 31 18.11 22.84 -0.91
CA VAL A 31 17.23 22.82 -2.09
C VAL A 31 18.01 22.43 -3.35
N ARG A 32 19.28 22.83 -3.52
CA ARG A 32 20.11 22.38 -4.64
C ARG A 32 20.57 20.92 -4.51
N ARG A 33 20.86 20.47 -3.29
CA ARG A 33 21.31 19.10 -3.00
C ARG A 33 20.16 18.08 -3.12
N PHE A 34 18.95 18.45 -2.73
CA PHE A 34 17.77 17.59 -2.78
C PHE A 34 16.91 17.82 -4.03
N GLY A 35 16.84 19.03 -4.58
CA GLY A 35 15.95 19.36 -5.70
C GLY A 35 16.41 18.91 -7.10
N ARG A 36 17.70 18.67 -7.33
CA ARG A 36 18.18 17.99 -8.56
C ARG A 36 18.16 16.47 -8.43
N SER A 37 18.30 15.97 -7.20
CA SER A 37 18.24 14.53 -6.91
C SER A 37 16.81 14.00 -6.97
N THR A 38 15.78 14.76 -6.59
CA THR A 38 14.41 14.23 -6.49
C THR A 38 13.80 13.83 -7.82
N SER A 39 14.12 14.49 -8.95
CA SER A 39 13.53 14.11 -10.25
C SER A 39 14.24 12.90 -10.88
N GLU A 40 15.57 12.86 -10.86
CA GLU A 40 16.34 11.69 -11.34
C GLU A 40 16.16 10.49 -10.42
N HIS A 41 16.16 10.69 -9.11
CA HIS A 41 15.86 9.63 -8.15
C HIS A 41 14.39 9.21 -8.24
N ALA A 42 13.43 10.12 -8.44
CA ALA A 42 12.03 9.73 -8.72
C ALA A 42 11.85 9.01 -10.07
N ASN A 43 12.67 9.30 -11.08
CA ASN A 43 12.64 8.59 -12.36
C ASN A 43 13.26 7.20 -12.25
N LEU A 44 14.40 7.07 -11.56
CA LEU A 44 15.02 5.78 -11.25
C LEU A 44 14.15 4.94 -10.32
N LEU A 45 13.48 5.57 -9.34
CA LEU A 45 12.48 4.93 -8.48
C LEU A 45 11.29 4.45 -9.29
N ARG A 46 10.74 5.28 -10.19
CA ARG A 46 9.64 4.88 -11.08
C ARG A 46 10.02 3.71 -11.99
N ALA A 47 11.25 3.71 -12.52
CA ALA A 47 11.77 2.61 -13.35
C ALA A 47 11.93 1.32 -12.53
N HIS A 48 12.49 1.40 -11.32
CA HIS A 48 12.64 0.24 -10.44
C HIS A 48 11.29 -0.30 -9.94
N GLU A 49 10.30 0.57 -9.68
CA GLU A 49 8.92 0.18 -9.36
C GLU A 49 8.25 -0.56 -10.50
N ALA A 50 8.37 -0.04 -11.73
CA ALA A 50 7.84 -0.69 -12.91
C ALA A 50 8.53 -2.04 -13.14
N GLU A 51 9.85 -2.13 -13.00
CA GLU A 51 10.60 -3.38 -13.17
C GLU A 51 10.30 -4.43 -12.10
N SER A 52 10.22 -4.05 -10.82
CA SER A 52 9.83 -4.98 -9.74
C SER A 52 8.38 -5.44 -9.89
N ALA A 53 7.46 -4.55 -10.30
CA ALA A 53 6.07 -4.91 -10.58
C ALA A 53 5.95 -5.85 -11.79
N ILE A 54 6.78 -5.68 -12.84
CA ILE A 54 6.82 -6.56 -14.01
C ILE A 54 7.42 -7.93 -13.65
N ARG A 55 8.54 -7.99 -12.91
CA ARG A 55 9.20 -9.26 -12.53
C ARG A 55 8.33 -10.11 -11.61
N HIS A 56 7.80 -9.51 -10.53
CA HIS A 56 6.91 -10.19 -9.59
C HIS A 56 5.67 -10.80 -10.28
N ARG A 57 5.20 -10.13 -11.33
CA ARG A 57 3.97 -10.49 -12.01
C ARG A 57 4.18 -11.53 -13.10
N ASN A 58 5.36 -11.57 -13.73
CA ASN A 58 5.73 -12.69 -14.59
C ASN A 58 5.84 -14.01 -13.79
N THR A 59 6.12 -13.94 -12.49
CA THR A 59 6.04 -15.08 -11.56
C THR A 59 4.61 -15.50 -11.24
N LEU A 60 3.65 -14.57 -11.23
CA LEU A 60 2.23 -14.86 -10.98
C LEU A 60 1.54 -15.64 -12.11
N PHE A 61 2.05 -15.53 -13.34
CA PHE A 61 1.46 -16.19 -14.52
C PHE A 61 2.35 -17.29 -15.11
N ARG A 62 3.59 -17.47 -14.63
CA ARG A 62 4.40 -18.65 -14.93
C ARG A 62 4.19 -19.71 -13.86
N ASN A 63 3.24 -20.60 -14.15
CA ASN A 63 2.95 -21.79 -13.38
C ASN A 63 4.03 -22.87 -13.59
N GLU A 64 5.31 -22.54 -13.36
CA GLU A 64 6.44 -23.44 -13.62
C GLU A 64 7.46 -23.38 -12.49
N ASN A 65 7.17 -24.01 -11.35
CA ASN A 65 8.14 -24.88 -10.67
C ASN A 65 7.49 -25.77 -9.59
N PRO A 66 7.45 -27.10 -9.73
CA PRO A 66 6.89 -28.00 -8.71
C PRO A 66 7.85 -28.33 -7.55
N GLU A 67 9.04 -27.73 -7.47
CA GLU A 67 9.95 -27.94 -6.33
C GLU A 67 9.63 -27.02 -5.15
N THR A 68 8.42 -27.15 -4.59
CA THR A 68 8.10 -26.53 -3.30
C THR A 68 8.78 -27.32 -2.18
N ARG A 69 9.75 -26.68 -1.51
CA ARG A 69 10.21 -27.14 -0.19
C ARG A 69 9.01 -27.22 0.73
N SER A 70 8.60 -28.44 1.06
CA SER A 70 7.58 -28.73 2.06
C SER A 70 8.01 -28.11 3.40
N VAL A 71 7.25 -27.13 3.88
CA VAL A 71 7.33 -26.67 5.26
C VAL A 71 6.77 -27.79 6.13
N PRO A 72 7.56 -28.39 7.05
CA PRO A 72 7.05 -29.45 7.92
C PRO A 72 5.89 -28.93 8.77
N GLY A 73 4.73 -29.61 8.71
CA GLY A 73 3.59 -29.36 9.60
C GLY A 73 2.46 -28.49 9.03
N VAL A 74 2.55 -28.01 7.79
CA VAL A 74 1.40 -27.38 7.11
C VAL A 74 0.82 -28.38 6.12
N GLU A 75 -0.29 -29.03 6.47
CA GLU A 75 -1.06 -29.80 5.51
C GLU A 75 -1.49 -28.85 4.38
N GLN A 76 -0.86 -28.99 3.21
CA GLN A 76 -1.36 -28.38 2.00
C GLN A 76 -2.67 -29.09 1.68
N HIS A 77 -3.80 -28.46 1.94
CA HIS A 77 -5.09 -28.92 1.45
C HIS A 77 -5.05 -28.90 -0.09
N THR A 78 -4.78 -30.06 -0.69
CA THR A 78 -4.64 -30.28 -2.14
C THR A 78 -5.98 -30.29 -2.88
N ASP A 79 -7.02 -29.66 -2.33
CA ASP A 79 -8.31 -29.58 -3.00
C ASP A 79 -8.14 -28.64 -4.20
N ALA A 80 -7.89 -29.23 -5.36
CA ALA A 80 -7.89 -28.52 -6.62
C ALA A 80 -9.15 -27.64 -6.69
N PRO A 81 -9.03 -26.36 -7.07
CA PRO A 81 -10.20 -25.48 -7.18
C PRO A 81 -11.22 -26.14 -8.09
N LEU A 82 -12.45 -26.30 -7.60
CA LEU A 82 -13.55 -26.71 -8.47
C LEU A 82 -13.75 -25.61 -9.52
N PRO A 83 -14.04 -25.97 -10.79
CA PRO A 83 -14.36 -24.98 -11.81
C PRO A 83 -15.53 -24.13 -11.34
N LEU A 84 -15.38 -22.80 -11.42
CA LEU A 84 -16.44 -21.89 -11.03
C LEU A 84 -17.63 -22.05 -11.99
N PRO A 85 -18.87 -22.08 -11.47
CA PRO A 85 -20.06 -21.99 -12.31
C PRO A 85 -19.99 -20.74 -13.20
N GLU A 86 -20.51 -20.85 -14.41
CA GLU A 86 -20.67 -19.70 -15.31
C GLU A 86 -21.46 -18.59 -14.58
N GLY A 87 -20.95 -17.35 -14.64
CA GLY A 87 -21.58 -16.22 -13.97
C GLY A 87 -21.33 -16.09 -12.46
N ALA A 88 -20.61 -17.03 -11.81
CA ALA A 88 -20.34 -16.95 -10.36
C ALA A 88 -19.59 -15.67 -9.97
N VAL A 89 -18.65 -15.20 -10.81
CA VAL A 89 -17.94 -13.93 -10.62
C VAL A 89 -18.91 -12.74 -10.63
N HIS A 90 -19.80 -12.68 -11.62
CA HIS A 90 -20.79 -11.60 -11.72
C HIS A 90 -21.76 -11.61 -10.54
N ALA A 91 -22.22 -12.79 -10.13
CA ALA A 91 -23.07 -12.94 -8.95
C ALA A 91 -22.37 -12.43 -7.68
N ARG A 92 -21.10 -12.81 -7.48
CA ARG A 92 -20.32 -12.36 -6.32
C ARG A 92 -20.05 -10.85 -6.34
N VAL A 93 -19.76 -10.27 -7.50
CA VAL A 93 -19.59 -8.82 -7.65
C VAL A 93 -20.91 -8.08 -7.34
N ALA A 94 -22.04 -8.61 -7.82
CA ALA A 94 -23.36 -8.04 -7.53
C ALA A 94 -23.70 -8.10 -6.03
N GLU A 95 -23.41 -9.22 -5.37
CA GLU A 95 -23.59 -9.42 -3.92
C GLU A 95 -22.69 -8.48 -3.10
N THR A 96 -21.42 -8.36 -3.49
CA THR A 96 -20.44 -7.51 -2.79
C THR A 96 -20.81 -6.02 -2.89
N GLY A 97 -21.35 -5.61 -4.04
CA GLY A 97 -21.71 -4.22 -4.30
C GLY A 97 -20.50 -3.31 -4.52
N TRP A 98 -20.80 -2.03 -4.75
CA TRP A 98 -19.82 -1.00 -5.14
C TRP A 98 -19.90 0.20 -4.21
N ASN A 99 -18.76 0.74 -3.81
CA ASN A 99 -18.62 2.07 -3.24
C ASN A 99 -17.55 2.83 -4.05
N THR A 100 -18.03 3.69 -4.94
CA THR A 100 -17.19 4.42 -5.91
C THR A 100 -17.18 5.92 -5.67
N ASP A 101 -17.88 6.38 -4.63
CA ASP A 101 -17.91 7.78 -4.27
C ASP A 101 -16.49 8.26 -3.94
N PRO A 102 -16.09 9.46 -4.41
CA PRO A 102 -14.80 10.03 -4.08
C PRO A 102 -14.56 10.04 -2.56
N ILE A 103 -13.41 9.54 -2.13
CA ILE A 103 -12.99 9.61 -0.73
C ILE A 103 -12.06 10.80 -0.50
N THR A 104 -11.89 11.19 0.77
CA THR A 104 -10.81 12.11 1.16
C THR A 104 -9.51 11.35 1.23
N LEU A 105 -8.49 11.82 0.51
CA LEU A 105 -7.11 11.37 0.64
C LEU A 105 -6.32 12.34 1.51
N ARG A 106 -5.32 11.83 2.23
CA ARG A 106 -4.46 12.62 3.12
C ARG A 106 -3.00 12.19 3.02
N SER A 107 -2.10 13.16 3.15
CA SER A 107 -0.72 12.83 3.51
C SER A 107 -0.69 12.29 4.92
N HIS A 108 0.26 11.40 5.17
CA HIS A 108 0.50 10.79 6.46
C HIS A 108 1.95 10.99 6.88
N ILE A 109 2.23 10.85 8.16
CA ILE A 109 3.58 10.92 8.72
C ILE A 109 3.83 9.72 9.62
N THR A 110 5.01 9.12 9.49
CA THR A 110 5.49 8.07 10.41
C THR A 110 5.96 8.69 11.72
N ASP A 111 6.17 7.87 12.75
CA ASP A 111 6.63 8.37 14.05
C ASP A 111 8.08 8.92 13.98
N ALA A 112 8.87 8.47 13.00
CA ALA A 112 10.19 9.02 12.70
C ALA A 112 10.15 10.33 11.87
N GLY A 113 8.95 10.79 11.47
CA GLY A 113 8.77 12.03 10.72
C GLY A 113 8.77 11.88 9.20
N THR A 114 8.78 10.65 8.66
CA THR A 114 8.72 10.41 7.20
C THR A 114 7.34 10.76 6.68
N VAL A 115 7.25 11.74 5.79
CA VAL A 115 5.99 12.13 5.14
C VAL A 115 5.69 11.18 3.97
N ILE A 116 4.51 10.59 4.01
CA ILE A 116 3.97 9.70 2.97
C ILE A 116 2.83 10.44 2.28
N PRO A 117 3.01 10.91 1.03
CA PRO A 117 1.93 11.56 0.30
C PRO A 117 0.81 10.56 -0.02
N PRO A 118 -0.45 11.03 -0.14
CA PRO A 118 -1.51 10.20 -0.68
C PRO A 118 -1.21 9.82 -2.13
N ARG A 119 -1.84 8.75 -2.61
CA ARG A 119 -1.79 8.38 -4.02
C ARG A 119 -3.16 7.97 -4.53
N SER A 120 -3.54 8.53 -5.66
CA SER A 120 -4.73 8.12 -6.40
C SER A 120 -4.52 6.76 -7.10
N LEU A 121 -5.63 6.16 -7.56
CA LEU A 121 -5.61 4.95 -8.39
C LEU A 121 -4.74 5.12 -9.64
N SER A 122 -4.87 6.25 -10.36
CA SER A 122 -4.12 6.50 -11.59
C SER A 122 -2.62 6.58 -11.32
N GLU A 123 -2.20 7.24 -10.24
CA GLU A 123 -0.79 7.27 -9.83
C GLU A 123 -0.31 5.90 -9.37
N GLY A 124 -1.15 5.14 -8.67
CA GLY A 124 -0.85 3.79 -8.20
C GLY A 124 -0.68 2.77 -9.34
N THR A 125 -1.33 3.02 -10.48
CA THR A 125 -1.38 2.10 -11.63
C THR A 125 -0.68 2.63 -12.89
N PHE A 126 -0.03 3.81 -12.82
CA PHE A 126 0.65 4.47 -13.96
C PHE A 126 1.68 3.61 -14.69
N GLY A 127 2.26 2.60 -14.05
CA GLY A 127 3.22 1.65 -14.64
C GLY A 127 2.65 0.25 -14.85
N ALA A 128 1.32 0.06 -14.80
CA ALA A 128 0.73 -1.24 -15.02
C ALA A 128 1.06 -1.74 -16.44
N PRO A 129 1.45 -3.02 -16.60
CA PRO A 129 1.67 -3.60 -17.92
C PRO A 129 0.45 -3.48 -18.83
N ALA A 130 0.66 -3.41 -20.15
CA ALA A 130 -0.39 -3.14 -21.14
C ALA A 130 -1.58 -4.11 -21.08
N GLN A 131 -1.37 -5.37 -20.66
CA GLN A 131 -2.46 -6.33 -20.48
C GLN A 131 -3.41 -5.99 -19.33
N PHE A 132 -3.07 -5.01 -18.49
CA PHE A 132 -3.93 -4.46 -17.44
C PHE A 132 -4.53 -3.10 -17.81
N ASP A 133 -4.28 -2.64 -19.04
CA ASP A 133 -4.90 -1.43 -19.55
C ASP A 133 -6.43 -1.59 -19.53
N GLY A 134 -7.13 -0.54 -19.13
CA GLY A 134 -8.58 -0.55 -18.97
C GLY A 134 -9.13 -1.35 -17.77
N LEU A 135 -8.35 -2.24 -17.14
CA LEU A 135 -8.87 -3.04 -16.01
C LEU A 135 -9.24 -2.17 -14.81
N PHE A 136 -8.43 -1.15 -14.54
CA PHE A 136 -8.64 -0.28 -13.38
C PHE A 136 -9.60 0.89 -13.65
N THR A 137 -10.12 1.04 -14.86
CA THR A 137 -10.89 2.24 -15.25
C THR A 137 -12.36 1.96 -15.51
N SER A 138 -12.83 0.72 -15.29
CA SER A 138 -14.23 0.36 -15.50
C SER A 138 -14.70 -0.75 -14.57
N ARG A 139 -16.02 -0.87 -14.36
CA ARG A 139 -16.61 -2.00 -13.62
C ARG A 139 -16.36 -3.34 -14.31
N ALA A 140 -16.41 -3.37 -15.64
CA ALA A 140 -16.09 -4.56 -16.42
C ALA A 140 -14.63 -4.97 -16.22
N GLY A 141 -13.71 -4.01 -16.29
CA GLY A 141 -12.29 -4.23 -16.03
C GLY A 141 -12.00 -4.76 -14.61
N LEU A 142 -12.66 -4.24 -13.58
CA LEU A 142 -12.48 -4.73 -12.22
C LEU A 142 -13.15 -6.09 -11.99
N THR A 143 -14.26 -6.38 -12.68
CA THR A 143 -14.86 -7.71 -12.69
C THR A 143 -13.91 -8.73 -13.32
N GLU A 144 -13.23 -8.33 -14.39
CA GLU A 144 -12.21 -9.14 -15.05
C GLU A 144 -10.97 -9.35 -14.17
N LEU A 145 -10.53 -8.32 -13.45
CA LEU A 145 -9.47 -8.47 -12.45
C LEU A 145 -9.86 -9.46 -11.34
N PHE A 146 -11.13 -9.45 -10.91
CA PHE A 146 -11.65 -10.42 -9.95
C PHE A 146 -11.59 -11.85 -10.51
N ARG A 147 -11.95 -12.05 -11.80
CA ARG A 147 -11.80 -13.32 -12.52
C ARG A 147 -10.35 -13.80 -12.51
N MET A 148 -9.41 -12.94 -12.91
CA MET A 148 -7.98 -13.24 -12.93
C MET A 148 -7.47 -13.66 -11.55
N ASN A 149 -7.98 -13.04 -10.48
CA ASN A 149 -7.57 -13.41 -9.13
C ASN A 149 -7.92 -14.85 -8.79
N ILE A 150 -9.11 -15.31 -9.18
CA ILE A 150 -9.55 -16.69 -8.92
C ILE A 150 -8.74 -17.68 -9.75
N GLU A 151 -8.45 -17.35 -11.00
CA GLU A 151 -7.59 -18.17 -11.87
C GLU A 151 -6.16 -18.28 -11.33
N GLY A 152 -5.69 -17.24 -10.62
CA GLY A 152 -4.46 -17.24 -9.84
C GLY A 152 -4.51 -18.06 -8.54
N GLY A 153 -5.59 -18.82 -8.30
CA GLY A 153 -5.72 -19.75 -7.17
C GLY A 153 -6.53 -19.21 -5.99
N VAL A 154 -7.09 -18.01 -6.07
CA VAL A 154 -7.94 -17.47 -5.00
C VAL A 154 -9.29 -18.17 -4.98
N ARG A 155 -9.67 -18.67 -3.80
CA ARG A 155 -10.88 -19.49 -3.61
C ARG A 155 -12.11 -18.63 -3.31
N LEU A 156 -12.92 -18.39 -4.34
CA LEU A 156 -14.12 -17.53 -4.27
C LEU A 156 -15.19 -18.00 -3.27
N ASP A 157 -15.25 -19.30 -3.02
CA ASP A 157 -16.14 -19.95 -2.06
C ASP A 157 -15.75 -19.68 -0.59
N ARG A 158 -14.51 -19.24 -0.36
CA ARG A 158 -13.93 -19.03 0.97
C ARG A 158 -13.62 -17.58 1.29
N LEU A 159 -13.65 -16.71 0.28
CA LEU A 159 -13.58 -15.27 0.49
C LEU A 159 -14.91 -14.72 0.98
N GLU A 160 -14.88 -14.11 2.16
CA GLU A 160 -16.01 -13.40 2.72
C GLU A 160 -15.83 -11.88 2.51
N PRO A 161 -16.59 -11.22 1.63
CA PRO A 161 -16.51 -9.77 1.47
C PRO A 161 -16.91 -9.06 2.76
N ARG A 162 -16.06 -8.13 3.20
CA ARG A 162 -16.26 -7.31 4.41
C ARG A 162 -16.67 -5.88 4.07
N THR A 163 -16.40 -5.44 2.85
CA THR A 163 -16.78 -4.12 2.34
C THR A 163 -17.23 -4.23 0.88
N PRO A 164 -17.97 -3.23 0.36
CA PRO A 164 -18.13 -3.08 -1.08
C PRO A 164 -16.79 -2.95 -1.81
N ILE A 165 -16.82 -3.18 -3.12
CA ILE A 165 -15.68 -2.89 -4.01
C ILE A 165 -15.40 -1.39 -3.99
N ASN A 166 -14.16 -1.00 -3.68
CA ASN A 166 -13.75 0.40 -3.63
C ASN A 166 -12.37 0.59 -4.28
N PRO A 167 -12.27 1.26 -5.43
CA PRO A 167 -11.03 1.38 -6.20
C PRO A 167 -10.09 2.49 -5.70
N HIS A 168 -10.50 3.31 -4.73
CA HIS A 168 -9.76 4.51 -4.33
C HIS A 168 -8.52 4.25 -3.46
N PHE A 169 -8.38 3.04 -2.93
CA PHE A 169 -7.22 2.63 -2.14
C PHE A 169 -6.84 1.19 -2.44
N ASN A 170 -5.64 0.77 -2.03
CA ASN A 170 -5.17 -0.60 -2.16
C ASN A 170 -5.07 -1.29 -0.78
N CYS A 171 -4.52 -2.50 -0.74
CA CYS A 171 -4.27 -3.25 0.49
C CYS A 171 -3.46 -2.47 1.52
N HIS A 172 -2.40 -1.81 1.10
CA HIS A 172 -1.55 -1.03 1.98
C HIS A 172 -2.28 0.21 2.54
N GLY A 173 -3.08 0.90 1.71
CA GLY A 173 -3.95 1.98 2.17
C GLY A 173 -4.95 1.51 3.23
N TYR A 174 -5.60 0.36 3.01
CA TYR A 174 -6.48 -0.27 3.99
C TYR A 174 -5.75 -0.64 5.30
N THR A 175 -4.56 -1.23 5.19
CA THR A 175 -3.80 -1.71 6.35
C THR A 175 -3.33 -0.54 7.22
N PHE A 176 -2.78 0.53 6.64
CA PHE A 176 -2.04 1.55 7.39
C PHE A 176 -2.75 2.90 7.52
N SER A 177 -3.90 3.10 6.90
CA SER A 177 -4.68 4.34 7.05
C SER A 177 -6.13 4.04 7.39
N ARG A 178 -6.75 4.96 8.13
CA ARG A 178 -8.18 4.86 8.42
C ARG A 178 -8.95 5.00 7.13
N GLU A 179 -9.93 4.12 6.92
CA GLU A 179 -10.84 4.18 5.78
C GLU A 179 -10.17 4.23 4.40
N GLY A 180 -8.87 3.89 4.31
CA GLY A 180 -8.10 4.01 3.08
C GLY A 180 -7.67 5.44 2.71
N GLU A 181 -7.66 6.39 3.65
CA GLU A 181 -7.29 7.80 3.42
C GLU A 181 -5.88 8.00 2.83
N ALA A 182 -4.97 7.03 2.92
CA ALA A 182 -3.66 7.10 2.23
C ALA A 182 -3.74 6.73 0.73
N GLY A 183 -4.86 6.18 0.27
CA GLY A 183 -5.06 5.76 -1.11
C GLY A 183 -4.19 4.55 -1.51
N TRP A 184 -3.47 4.67 -2.62
CA TRP A 184 -2.64 3.63 -3.24
C TRP A 184 -1.18 3.64 -2.73
N LEU A 185 -1.01 3.26 -1.47
CA LEU A 185 0.30 3.24 -0.83
C LEU A 185 1.22 2.18 -1.47
N ALA A 186 2.49 2.53 -1.72
CA ALA A 186 3.43 1.63 -2.38
C ALA A 186 4.02 0.60 -1.41
N GLY A 187 4.23 -0.63 -1.85
CA GLY A 187 4.84 -1.69 -1.03
C GLY A 187 6.18 -1.29 -0.41
N ARG A 188 7.05 -0.57 -1.13
CA ARG A 188 8.32 -0.07 -0.57
C ARG A 188 8.16 0.85 0.64
N ARG A 189 7.05 1.60 0.72
CA ARG A 189 6.77 2.47 1.87
C ARG A 189 6.35 1.68 3.09
N VAL A 190 5.94 0.43 2.92
CA VAL A 190 5.56 -0.42 4.04
C VAL A 190 6.76 -0.77 4.91
N GLU A 191 7.94 -1.01 4.35
CA GLU A 191 9.18 -1.19 5.15
C GLU A 191 9.47 0.06 6.00
N ASP A 192 9.39 1.26 5.39
CA ASP A 192 9.55 2.54 6.11
C ASP A 192 8.53 2.64 7.26
N ILE A 193 7.25 2.31 7.00
CA ILE A 193 6.18 2.37 8.02
C ILE A 193 6.44 1.39 9.16
N LEU A 194 6.80 0.14 8.86
CA LEU A 194 7.03 -0.89 9.87
C LEU A 194 8.19 -0.47 10.79
N SER A 195 9.30 -0.03 10.18
CA SER A 195 10.48 0.44 10.92
C SER A 195 10.18 1.69 11.73
N ASP A 196 9.63 2.73 11.11
CA ASP A 196 9.45 4.03 11.74
C ASP A 196 8.39 4.00 12.84
N ASN A 197 7.37 3.15 12.73
CA ASN A 197 6.25 3.07 13.67
C ASN A 197 6.39 1.91 14.68
N GLY A 198 7.62 1.48 14.95
CA GLY A 198 7.92 0.54 16.04
C GLY A 198 7.20 -0.81 15.92
N PHE A 199 6.96 -1.28 14.69
CA PHE A 199 6.44 -2.62 14.52
C PHE A 199 7.55 -3.65 14.76
N ARG A 200 7.28 -4.62 15.62
CA ARG A 200 8.13 -5.81 15.78
C ARG A 200 7.54 -6.96 14.98
N ARG A 201 8.39 -7.73 14.30
CA ARG A 201 8.00 -9.01 13.72
C ARG A 201 7.70 -9.99 14.85
N LEU A 202 6.60 -10.74 14.73
CA LEU A 202 6.26 -11.82 15.64
C LEU A 202 7.14 -13.05 15.36
N SER A 203 7.57 -13.71 16.44
CA SER A 203 8.28 -14.98 16.40
C SER A 203 7.30 -16.16 16.35
N GLU A 204 7.81 -17.38 16.15
CA GLU A 204 7.02 -18.62 16.21
C GLU A 204 6.36 -18.85 17.58
N THR A 205 6.86 -18.19 18.64
CA THR A 205 6.31 -18.30 20.00
C THR A 205 5.26 -17.24 20.33
N ASP A 206 5.11 -16.22 19.50
CA ASP A 206 4.09 -15.19 19.68
C ASP A 206 2.76 -15.67 19.06
N ALA A 207 1.68 -15.69 19.84
CA ALA A 207 0.34 -15.90 19.28
C ALA A 207 -0.16 -14.62 18.57
N PRO A 208 -0.55 -14.68 17.28
CA PRO A 208 -1.19 -13.56 16.60
C PRO A 208 -2.50 -13.16 17.28
N VAL A 209 -2.84 -11.88 17.25
CA VAL A 209 -4.08 -11.35 17.81
C VAL A 209 -4.75 -10.39 16.84
N PRO A 210 -6.07 -10.15 16.94
CA PRO A 210 -6.76 -9.16 16.13
C PRO A 210 -6.06 -7.81 16.16
N GLY A 211 -5.81 -7.23 14.97
CA GLY A 211 -5.13 -5.95 14.80
C GLY A 211 -3.65 -6.04 14.43
N ASP A 212 -3.01 -7.21 14.58
CA ASP A 212 -1.66 -7.42 14.05
C ASP A 212 -1.63 -7.24 12.52
N VAL A 213 -0.50 -6.79 11.99
CA VAL A 213 -0.32 -6.56 10.55
C VAL A 213 0.32 -7.78 9.90
N VAL A 214 -0.28 -8.25 8.82
CA VAL A 214 0.27 -9.33 7.98
C VAL A 214 0.93 -8.71 6.75
N ILE A 215 2.14 -9.18 6.42
CA ILE A 215 2.91 -8.78 5.24
C ILE A 215 3.22 -10.02 4.41
N TYR A 216 2.93 -9.93 3.12
CA TYR A 216 3.28 -10.94 2.14
C TYR A 216 4.41 -10.40 1.25
N ARG A 217 5.38 -11.26 0.98
CA ARG A 217 6.50 -10.98 0.09
C ARG A 217 6.63 -12.06 -0.96
N ASN A 218 7.07 -11.64 -2.14
CA ASN A 218 7.40 -12.54 -3.23
C ASN A 218 8.80 -13.17 -3.07
N SER A 219 9.22 -13.96 -4.07
CA SER A 219 10.54 -14.59 -4.12
C SER A 219 11.70 -13.60 -4.12
N ASP A 220 11.47 -12.33 -4.51
CA ASP A 220 12.46 -11.26 -4.52
C ASP A 220 12.42 -10.43 -3.22
N SER A 221 11.70 -10.91 -2.20
CA SER A 221 11.48 -10.23 -0.90
C SER A 221 10.80 -8.85 -1.01
N VAL A 222 10.17 -8.54 -2.15
CA VAL A 222 9.39 -7.32 -2.31
C VAL A 222 8.06 -7.49 -1.59
N ILE A 223 7.63 -6.48 -0.82
CA ILE A 223 6.28 -6.43 -0.24
C ILE A 223 5.25 -6.20 -1.35
N THR A 224 4.30 -7.12 -1.44
CA THR A 224 3.32 -7.21 -2.53
C THR A 224 1.89 -7.09 -2.02
N HIS A 225 1.68 -7.42 -0.74
CA HIS A 225 0.37 -7.36 -0.10
C HIS A 225 0.49 -7.17 1.40
N SER A 226 -0.54 -6.59 1.98
CA SER A 226 -0.68 -6.47 3.43
C SER A 226 -2.12 -6.66 3.86
N GLY A 227 -2.30 -7.10 5.09
CA GLY A 227 -3.59 -7.31 5.71
C GLY A 227 -3.54 -7.08 7.21
N VAL A 228 -4.66 -7.32 7.88
CA VAL A 228 -4.78 -7.22 9.32
C VAL A 228 -5.33 -8.54 9.84
N VAL A 229 -4.71 -9.09 10.88
CA VAL A 229 -5.26 -10.25 11.57
C VAL A 229 -6.64 -9.86 12.09
N ALA A 230 -7.64 -10.61 11.66
CA ALA A 230 -9.03 -10.39 12.02
C ALA A 230 -9.40 -11.22 13.24
N ASP A 231 -8.99 -12.48 13.23
CA ASP A 231 -9.07 -13.42 14.33
C ASP A 231 -7.95 -14.46 14.20
N ALA A 232 -7.58 -15.05 15.33
CA ALA A 232 -6.56 -16.07 15.40
C ALA A 232 -6.92 -17.06 16.52
N ASN A 233 -6.77 -18.35 16.24
CA ASN A 233 -6.84 -19.42 17.22
C ASN A 233 -5.62 -20.33 17.06
N SER A 234 -5.54 -21.41 17.84
CA SER A 234 -4.39 -22.32 17.83
C SER A 234 -4.19 -23.07 16.51
N ALA A 235 -5.20 -23.12 15.65
CA ALA A 235 -5.17 -23.84 14.38
C ALA A 235 -5.06 -22.92 13.16
N GLU A 236 -5.60 -21.69 13.24
CA GLU A 236 -5.79 -20.86 12.06
C GLU A 236 -5.74 -19.35 12.37
N VAL A 237 -5.23 -18.59 11.40
CA VAL A 237 -5.21 -17.12 11.40
C VAL A 237 -6.03 -16.64 10.21
N HIS A 238 -7.08 -15.86 10.49
CA HIS A 238 -7.84 -15.17 9.47
C HIS A 238 -7.37 -13.72 9.33
N VAL A 239 -7.35 -13.26 8.09
CA VAL A 239 -6.84 -11.94 7.72
C VAL A 239 -7.92 -11.19 6.97
N ASP A 240 -8.23 -9.99 7.42
CA ASP A 240 -8.97 -9.00 6.63
C ASP A 240 -7.95 -8.26 5.77
N SER A 241 -8.06 -8.38 4.44
CA SER A 241 -7.17 -7.68 3.50
C SER A 241 -7.91 -7.25 2.24
N LYS A 242 -7.42 -6.20 1.57
CA LYS A 242 -8.04 -5.69 0.35
C LYS A 242 -7.43 -6.33 -0.89
N GLN A 243 -8.24 -6.78 -1.83
CA GLN A 243 -7.74 -7.39 -3.07
C GLN A 243 -7.48 -6.31 -4.13
N GLY A 244 -6.39 -5.55 -3.98
CA GLY A 244 -6.07 -4.43 -4.86
C GLY A 244 -7.21 -3.39 -4.90
N PRO A 245 -7.82 -3.08 -6.05
CA PRO A 245 -8.93 -2.11 -6.19
C PRO A 245 -10.31 -2.67 -5.77
N LEU A 246 -10.39 -3.92 -5.29
CA LEU A 246 -11.66 -4.63 -5.08
C LEU A 246 -12.21 -4.40 -3.66
N SER A 247 -12.84 -5.40 -3.06
CA SER A 247 -13.31 -5.36 -1.67
C SER A 247 -12.21 -5.69 -0.67
N VAL A 248 -12.46 -5.35 0.59
CA VAL A 248 -11.81 -6.02 1.72
C VAL A 248 -12.49 -7.37 1.88
N VAL A 249 -11.71 -8.44 2.00
CA VAL A 249 -12.18 -9.81 2.18
C VAL A 249 -11.52 -10.42 3.39
N ARG A 250 -12.25 -11.28 4.09
CA ARG A 250 -11.67 -12.19 5.08
C ARG A 250 -11.24 -13.47 4.37
N HIS A 251 -10.04 -13.93 4.69
CA HIS A 251 -9.47 -15.15 4.14
C HIS A 251 -8.46 -15.78 5.12
N ARG A 252 -8.06 -17.02 4.86
CA ARG A 252 -7.02 -17.68 5.67
C ARG A 252 -5.66 -17.11 5.32
N LEU A 253 -4.74 -17.05 6.29
CA LEU A 253 -3.38 -16.50 6.11
C LEU A 253 -2.67 -17.08 4.86
N THR A 254 -2.83 -18.38 4.60
CA THR A 254 -2.13 -19.07 3.51
C THR A 254 -2.87 -19.01 2.17
N GLU A 255 -4.13 -18.60 2.14
CA GLU A 255 -5.02 -18.74 0.98
C GLU A 255 -4.64 -17.87 -0.21
N VAL A 256 -3.96 -16.74 0.05
CA VAL A 256 -3.54 -15.79 -0.99
C VAL A 256 -2.04 -15.86 -1.29
N THR A 257 -1.32 -16.84 -0.73
CA THR A 257 0.14 -16.96 -0.88
C THR A 257 0.58 -17.30 -2.30
N GLY A 258 -0.24 -18.01 -3.07
CA GLY A 258 0.01 -18.23 -4.51
C GLY A 258 0.00 -16.92 -5.31
N MET A 259 -0.74 -15.91 -4.84
CA MET A 259 -0.91 -14.63 -5.53
C MET A 259 0.04 -13.54 -5.04
N TYR A 260 0.28 -13.48 -3.74
CA TYR A 260 1.08 -12.40 -3.16
C TYR A 260 2.46 -12.87 -2.70
N GLY A 261 2.71 -14.18 -2.71
CA GLY A 261 3.96 -14.78 -2.31
C GLY A 261 3.86 -15.50 -0.96
N SER A 262 4.75 -16.46 -0.79
CA SER A 262 4.76 -17.40 0.33
C SER A 262 5.60 -16.95 1.52
N ASP A 263 6.39 -15.88 1.39
CA ASP A 263 7.10 -15.29 2.53
C ASP A 263 6.12 -14.38 3.28
N VAL A 264 5.52 -14.95 4.33
CA VAL A 264 4.51 -14.28 5.16
C VAL A 264 5.07 -13.98 6.53
N SER A 265 4.86 -12.75 6.99
CA SER A 265 5.30 -12.29 8.31
C SER A 265 4.18 -11.53 9.00
N ILE A 266 4.06 -11.70 10.31
CA ILE A 266 3.10 -10.97 11.16
C ILE A 266 3.88 -9.98 12.01
N TYR A 267 3.34 -8.77 12.17
CA TYR A 267 3.94 -7.67 12.89
C TYR A 267 2.97 -7.12 13.92
N ARG A 268 3.49 -6.74 15.08
CA ARG A 268 2.74 -6.09 16.16
C ARG A 268 3.38 -4.76 16.50
N THR A 269 2.56 -3.78 16.83
CA THR A 269 2.99 -2.49 17.37
C THR A 269 2.29 -2.24 18.71
N GLU A 270 2.96 -1.54 19.61
CA GLU A 270 2.40 -1.09 20.89
C GLU A 270 1.90 0.36 20.82
N ARG A 271 1.90 0.96 19.63
CA ARG A 271 1.40 2.32 19.43
C ARG A 271 -0.05 2.41 19.92
N PRO A 272 -0.42 3.48 20.65
CA PRO A 272 -1.79 3.67 21.11
C PRO A 272 -2.82 3.68 19.97
N ASP A 273 -2.40 4.17 18.80
CA ASP A 273 -3.22 4.23 17.59
C ASP A 273 -3.16 2.95 16.74
N GLY A 274 -2.48 1.94 17.26
CA GLY A 274 -2.20 0.67 16.60
C GLY A 274 -1.46 0.87 15.28
N ARG A 275 -1.98 0.23 14.25
CA ARG A 275 -1.35 0.18 12.92
C ARG A 275 -1.45 1.46 12.10
N PHE A 276 -2.30 2.40 12.51
CA PHE A 276 -2.64 3.53 11.65
C PHE A 276 -1.56 4.60 11.66
N LEU A 277 -1.32 5.19 10.48
CA LEU A 277 -0.45 6.33 10.33
C LEU A 277 -1.10 7.61 10.86
N THR A 278 -0.27 8.57 11.27
CA THR A 278 -0.74 9.88 11.73
C THR A 278 -1.05 10.76 10.51
N PRO A 279 -2.26 11.29 10.35
CA PRO A 279 -2.58 12.17 9.22
C PRO A 279 -1.87 13.52 9.37
N VAL A 280 -1.32 14.04 8.28
CA VAL A 280 -0.75 15.39 8.22
C VAL A 280 -1.89 16.40 8.15
N ARG A 281 -1.86 17.40 9.05
CA ARG A 281 -2.88 18.46 9.06
C ARG A 281 -2.87 19.24 7.74
N ASN A 282 -4.05 19.65 7.28
CA ASN A 282 -4.24 20.45 6.07
C ASN A 282 -3.66 19.81 4.79
N SER A 283 -3.60 18.47 4.75
CA SER A 283 -3.11 17.71 3.58
C SER A 283 -4.23 16.97 2.83
N THR A 284 -5.48 17.37 3.05
CA THR A 284 -6.64 16.75 2.44
C THR A 284 -6.75 17.09 0.96
N GLU A 285 -7.02 16.07 0.15
CA GLU A 285 -7.45 16.21 -1.23
C GLU A 285 -8.60 15.23 -1.50
N THR A 286 -9.40 15.51 -2.53
CA THR A 286 -10.48 14.60 -2.93
C THR A 286 -9.94 13.64 -3.98
N ALA A 287 -10.15 12.33 -3.79
CA ALA A 287 -9.82 11.34 -4.80
C ALA A 287 -10.52 11.68 -6.13
N PRO A 288 -9.86 11.53 -7.28
CA PRO A 288 -10.53 11.68 -8.57
C PRO A 288 -11.75 10.76 -8.67
N PRO A 289 -12.82 11.15 -9.37
CA PRO A 289 -13.98 10.30 -9.55
C PRO A 289 -13.59 8.98 -10.23
N TRP A 290 -14.25 7.90 -9.83
CA TRP A 290 -14.12 6.60 -10.47
C TRP A 290 -15.49 6.10 -10.94
N PRO A 291 -15.61 5.56 -12.17
CA PRO A 291 -14.57 5.46 -13.19
C PRO A 291 -14.12 6.84 -13.69
N PRO A 292 -12.87 6.98 -14.18
CA PRO A 292 -12.40 8.26 -14.70
C PRO A 292 -13.25 8.67 -15.92
N THR A 293 -13.67 9.92 -15.96
CA THR A 293 -14.35 10.48 -17.13
C THR A 293 -13.35 10.52 -18.29
N PRO A 294 -13.68 9.95 -19.47
CA PRO A 294 -12.82 10.11 -20.64
C PRO A 294 -12.67 11.62 -20.96
N PRO A 295 -11.49 12.06 -21.42
CA PRO A 295 -11.34 13.43 -21.90
C PRO A 295 -12.35 13.69 -23.03
N PRO A 296 -12.87 14.91 -23.18
CA PRO A 296 -13.73 15.26 -24.31
C PRO A 296 -13.00 14.95 -25.63
N GLU A 297 -13.71 14.36 -26.59
CA GLU A 297 -13.17 14.17 -27.94
C GLU A 297 -12.81 15.54 -28.55
N PRO A 298 -11.66 15.65 -29.24
CA PRO A 298 -11.19 16.91 -29.82
C PRO A 298 -12.07 17.44 -30.95
#